data_AF-A0A402A4G6-F1
#
_entry.id   AF-A0A402A4G6-F1
#
_cell.length_a   1.000
_cell.length_b   1.000
_cell.length_c   1.000
_cell.angle_alpha   90.00
_cell.angle_beta   90.00
_cell.angle_gamma   90.00
#
_symmetry.space_group_name_H-M   'P 1'
#
loop_
_entity.id
_entity.type
_entity.pdbx_description
1 polymer ?
#
loop_
_entity_poly.entity_id
_entity_poly.type
_entity_poly.pdbx_seq_one_letter_code
_entity_poly.pdbx_strand_id
1 'polypeptide(L)'
;MALRISSMVLRICGLLALILGLIFWIAGIKGALVPVHMLLGLLIAIALWVEGGVIATAKGGNIGLGIAAFVIGVLLIWLGLTQASLMVGSSHWIIQVLHLLLGLIAISLGEAITGIYRKRVRKAL
;
A
#
# COMPACT_ATOMS: atom_id res chain seq x y z
N MET A 1 18.76 6.39 -3.69
CA MET A 1 17.81 7.23 -4.44
C MET A 1 16.43 6.58 -4.52
N ALA A 2 16.32 5.34 -5.01
CA ALA A 2 15.06 4.59 -5.14
C ALA A 2 14.17 4.59 -3.88
N LEU A 3 14.73 4.27 -2.70
CA LEU A 3 13.99 4.26 -1.43
C LEU A 3 13.37 5.63 -1.06
N ARG A 4 14.03 6.73 -1.42
CA ARG A 4 13.51 8.08 -1.13
C ARG A 4 12.32 8.41 -2.03
N ILE A 5 12.42 8.08 -3.32
CA ILE A 5 11.36 8.35 -4.29
C ILE A 5 10.15 7.48 -3.98
N SER A 6 10.35 6.17 -3.79
CA SER A 6 9.27 5.23 -3.43
C SER A 6 8.55 5.64 -2.15
N SER A 7 9.26 6.01 -1.08
CA SER A 7 8.63 6.49 0.16
C SER A 7 7.81 7.77 -0.06
N MET A 8 8.27 8.72 -0.88
CA MET A 8 7.46 9.91 -1.20
C MET A 8 6.20 9.55 -1.99
N VAL A 9 6.32 8.66 -2.98
CA VAL A 9 5.18 8.16 -3.77
C VAL A 9 4.19 7.45 -2.86
N LEU A 10 4.65 6.55 -1.98
CA LEU A 10 3.83 5.81 -1.03
C LEU A 10 3.01 6.75 -0.13
N ARG A 11 3.64 7.80 0.42
CA ARG A 11 2.98 8.77 1.30
C ARG A 11 1.91 9.58 0.58
N ILE A 12 2.26 10.17 -0.57
CA ILE A 12 1.34 11.03 -1.32
C ILE A 12 0.17 10.18 -1.86
N CYS A 13 0.48 9.05 -2.50
CA CYS A 13 -0.55 8.17 -3.04
C CYS A 13 -1.41 7.56 -1.94
N GLY A 14 -0.79 7.14 -0.82
CA GLY A 14 -1.48 6.62 0.34
C GLY A 14 -2.49 7.59 0.94
N LEU A 15 -2.09 8.86 1.13
CA LEU A 15 -2.98 9.89 1.64
C LEU A 15 -4.15 10.16 0.67
N LEU A 16 -3.86 10.33 -0.61
CA LEU A 16 -4.89 10.58 -1.63
C LEU A 16 -5.84 9.39 -1.78
N ALA A 17 -5.32 8.16 -1.77
CA ALA A 17 -6.13 6.95 -1.86
C ALA A 17 -7.04 6.79 -0.63
N LEU A 18 -6.52 7.08 0.57
CA LEU A 18 -7.30 7.07 1.81
C LEU A 18 -8.45 8.08 1.76
N ILE A 19 -8.16 9.32 1.35
CA ILE A 19 -9.19 10.36 1.21
C ILE A 19 -10.27 9.91 0.21
N LEU A 20 -9.90 9.45 -0.98
CA LEU A 20 -10.86 8.98 -1.98
C LEU A 20 -11.65 7.76 -1.50
N GLY A 21 -11.01 6.79 -0.85
CA GLY A 21 -11.68 5.61 -0.30
C GLY A 21 -12.74 5.97 0.73
N LEU A 22 -12.44 6.91 1.64
CA LEU A 22 -13.41 7.41 2.61
C LEU A 22 -14.55 8.19 1.96
N ILE A 23 -14.27 9.00 0.92
CA ILE A 23 -15.32 9.68 0.14
C ILE A 23 -16.25 8.64 -0.52
N PHE A 24 -15.71 7.58 -1.10
CA PHE A 24 -16.52 6.54 -1.75
C PHE A 24 -17.37 5.75 -0.77
N TRP A 25 -16.85 5.54 0.44
CA TRP A 25 -17.53 4.77 1.48
C TRP A 25 -18.61 5.60 2.19
N ILE A 26 -18.26 6.80 2.66
CA ILE A 26 -19.15 7.62 3.51
C ILE A 26 -20.11 8.45 2.68
N ALA A 27 -19.62 9.13 1.65
CA ALA A 27 -20.43 10.03 0.83
C ALA A 27 -21.10 9.31 -0.36
N GLY A 28 -20.72 8.06 -0.64
CA GLY A 28 -21.26 7.29 -1.75
C GLY A 28 -20.93 7.84 -3.14
N ILE A 29 -20.03 8.83 -3.24
CA ILE A 29 -19.65 9.47 -4.50
C ILE A 29 -18.77 8.50 -5.28
N LYS A 30 -19.31 7.91 -6.35
CA LYS A 30 -18.62 6.97 -7.24
C LYS A 30 -18.70 7.46 -8.68
N GLY A 31 -17.82 6.98 -9.55
CA GLY A 31 -17.78 7.38 -10.96
C GLY A 31 -16.35 7.63 -11.43
N ALA A 32 -16.11 8.78 -12.07
CA ALA A 32 -14.83 9.11 -12.71
C ALA A 32 -13.60 9.10 -11.76
N LEU A 33 -13.82 9.19 -10.45
CA LEU A 33 -12.74 9.13 -9.45
C LEU A 33 -12.31 7.69 -9.09
N VAL A 34 -13.11 6.67 -9.41
CA VAL A 34 -12.77 5.27 -9.10
C VAL A 34 -11.47 4.83 -9.81
N PRO A 35 -11.29 5.07 -11.12
CA PRO A 35 -10.02 4.76 -11.79
C PRO A 35 -8.81 5.49 -11.17
N VAL A 36 -9.00 6.71 -10.67
CA VAL A 36 -7.95 7.47 -9.99
C VAL A 36 -7.54 6.78 -8.69
N HIS A 37 -8.50 6.38 -7.86
CA HIS A 37 -8.22 5.61 -6.65
C HIS A 37 -7.52 4.28 -6.94
N MET A 38 -7.94 3.57 -7.99
CA MET A 38 -7.29 2.32 -8.42
C MET A 38 -5.84 2.55 -8.85
N LEU A 39 -5.57 3.62 -9.61
CA LEU A 39 -4.20 3.99 -10.00
C LEU A 39 -3.35 4.30 -8.78
N LEU A 40 -3.88 5.05 -7.81
CA LEU A 40 -3.17 5.35 -6.57
C LEU A 40 -2.87 4.07 -5.78
N GLY A 41 -3.83 3.13 -5.69
CA GLY A 41 -3.63 1.82 -5.08
C GLY A 41 -2.53 1.00 -5.75
N LEU A 42 -2.46 1.02 -7.09
CA LEU A 42 -1.39 0.37 -7.85
C LEU A 42 -0.03 1.02 -7.58
N LEU A 43 0.04 2.35 -7.56
CA LEU A 43 1.27 3.09 -7.25
C LEU A 43 1.78 2.81 -5.83
N ILE A 44 0.87 2.67 -4.85
CA ILE A 44 1.20 2.23 -3.48
C ILE A 44 1.85 0.83 -3.52
N ALA A 45 1.24 -0.13 -4.21
CA ALA A 45 1.77 -1.50 -4.30
C ALA A 45 3.16 -1.53 -4.98
N ILE A 46 3.34 -0.79 -6.08
CA ILE A 46 4.64 -0.68 -6.76
C ILE A 46 5.69 -0.04 -5.87
N ALA A 47 5.35 1.07 -5.18
CA ALA A 47 6.27 1.73 -4.25
C ALA A 47 6.68 0.76 -3.12
N LEU A 48 5.72 0.05 -2.53
CA LEU A 48 5.97 -0.95 -1.50
C LEU A 48 6.87 -2.10 -2.00
N TRP A 49 6.68 -2.57 -3.22
CA TRP A 49 7.54 -3.60 -3.82
C TRP A 49 8.96 -3.10 -4.08
N VAL A 50 9.14 -1.84 -4.49
CA VAL A 50 10.46 -1.22 -4.62
C VAL A 50 11.15 -1.16 -3.26
N GLU A 51 10.46 -0.69 -2.22
CA GLU A 51 11.00 -0.66 -0.86
C GLU A 51 11.34 -2.06 -0.34
N GLY A 52 10.45 -3.03 -0.58
CA GLY A 52 10.62 -4.44 -0.26
C GLY A 52 11.85 -5.07 -0.93
N GLY A 53 12.04 -4.81 -2.23
CA GLY A 53 13.21 -5.28 -2.97
C GLY A 53 14.51 -4.66 -2.45
N VAL A 54 14.49 -3.36 -2.13
CA VAL A 54 15.64 -2.67 -1.53
C VAL A 54 16.03 -3.28 -0.18
N ILE A 55 15.08 -3.50 0.73
CA ILE A 55 15.41 -4.09 2.04
C ILE A 55 15.78 -5.57 1.96
N ALA A 56 15.26 -6.31 0.98
CA ALA A 56 15.61 -7.71 0.78
C ALA A 56 17.04 -7.91 0.25
N THR A 57 17.51 -6.99 -0.59
CA THR A 57 18.80 -7.12 -1.30
C THR A 57 19.94 -6.36 -0.66
N ALA A 58 19.66 -5.45 0.27
CA ALA A 58 20.67 -4.67 0.95
C ALA A 58 21.54 -5.50 1.91
N LYS A 59 22.83 -5.15 2.01
CA LYS A 59 23.72 -5.71 3.04
C LYS A 59 23.22 -5.32 4.43
N GLY A 60 22.97 -6.32 5.29
CA GLY A 60 22.33 -6.11 6.60
C GLY A 60 20.82 -5.82 6.52
N GLY A 61 20.21 -6.10 5.36
CA GLY A 61 18.78 -5.99 5.12
C GLY A 61 17.97 -7.12 5.78
N ASN A 62 16.70 -7.24 5.39
CA ASN A 62 15.77 -8.23 5.92
C ASN A 62 14.87 -8.76 4.79
N ILE A 63 15.16 -9.98 4.34
CA ILE A 63 14.39 -10.65 3.28
C ILE A 63 12.94 -10.92 3.69
N GLY A 64 12.68 -11.20 4.97
CA GLY A 64 11.32 -11.41 5.48
C GLY A 64 10.44 -10.18 5.32
N LEU A 65 10.97 -8.97 5.54
CA LEU A 65 10.26 -7.72 5.26
C LEU A 65 10.01 -7.51 3.76
N GLY A 66 10.96 -7.92 2.92
CA GLY A 66 10.78 -7.88 1.47
C GLY A 66 9.66 -8.80 0.99
N ILE A 67 9.60 -10.04 1.49
CA ILE A 67 8.53 -10.99 1.20
C ILE A 67 7.19 -10.45 1.70
N ALA A 68 7.14 -9.92 2.93
CA ALA A 68 5.93 -9.32 3.48
C ALA A 68 5.43 -8.16 2.61
N ALA A 69 6.32 -7.25 2.18
CA ALA A 69 5.98 -6.15 1.28
C ALA A 69 5.41 -6.66 -0.05
N PHE A 70 6.01 -7.71 -0.62
CA PHE A 70 5.52 -8.32 -1.85
C PHE A 70 4.09 -8.88 -1.68
N VAL A 71 3.88 -9.73 -0.67
CA VAL A 71 2.59 -10.36 -0.37
C VAL A 71 1.51 -9.33 -0.09
N ILE A 72 1.79 -8.31 0.74
CA ILE A 72 0.83 -7.25 1.03
C ILE A 72 0.45 -6.47 -0.22
N GLY A 73 1.41 -6.13 -1.09
CA GLY A 73 1.10 -5.46 -2.36
C GLY A 73 0.22 -6.30 -3.29
N VAL A 74 0.45 -7.62 -3.38
CA VAL A 74 -0.40 -8.54 -4.16
C VAL A 74 -1.80 -8.60 -3.57
N LEU A 75 -1.94 -8.77 -2.26
CA LEU A 75 -3.23 -8.82 -1.58
C LEU A 75 -4.00 -7.50 -1.75
N LEU A 76 -3.31 -6.35 -1.68
CA LEU A 76 -3.92 -5.03 -1.85
C LEU A 76 -4.53 -4.87 -3.25
N ILE A 77 -3.76 -5.23 -4.29
CA ILE A 77 -4.24 -5.20 -5.68
C ILE A 77 -5.42 -6.14 -5.86
N TRP A 78 -5.27 -7.40 -5.44
CA TRP A 78 -6.31 -8.41 -5.61
C TRP A 78 -7.62 -8.01 -4.92
N LEU A 79 -7.56 -7.62 -3.64
CA LEU A 79 -8.73 -7.21 -2.89
C LEU A 79 -9.34 -5.93 -3.46
N GLY A 80 -8.52 -4.96 -3.88
CA GLY A 80 -9.02 -3.72 -4.50
C GLY A 80 -9.74 -3.94 -5.83
N LEU A 81 -9.22 -4.82 -6.69
CA LEU A 81 -9.83 -5.16 -7.98
C LEU A 81 -11.13 -5.96 -7.83
N THR A 82 -11.22 -6.79 -6.79
CA THR A 82 -12.38 -7.66 -6.55
C THR A 82 -13.38 -7.08 -5.55
N GLN A 83 -13.04 -6.01 -4.83
CA GLN A 83 -13.85 -5.44 -3.76
C GLN A 83 -15.33 -5.27 -4.15
N ALA A 84 -15.59 -4.68 -5.32
CA ALA A 84 -16.94 -4.33 -5.75
C ALA A 84 -17.87 -5.54 -5.97
N SER A 85 -17.32 -6.75 -6.18
CA SER A 85 -18.10 -7.97 -6.38
C SER A 85 -18.20 -8.84 -5.12
N LEU A 86 -17.48 -8.51 -4.06
CA LEU A 86 -17.47 -9.29 -2.83
C LEU A 86 -18.54 -8.82 -1.84
N MET A 87 -19.27 -9.78 -1.27
CA MET A 87 -20.25 -9.56 -0.19
C MET A 87 -21.26 -8.42 -0.47
N VAL A 88 -21.70 -8.28 -1.71
CA VAL A 88 -22.64 -7.22 -2.14
C VAL A 88 -23.91 -7.26 -1.28
N GLY A 89 -24.35 -6.09 -0.78
CA GLY A 89 -25.51 -5.96 0.10
C GLY A 89 -25.12 -5.49 1.51
N SER A 90 -25.88 -5.92 2.52
CA SER A 90 -25.75 -5.45 3.91
C SER A 90 -24.41 -5.77 4.57
N SER A 91 -23.68 -6.77 4.06
CA SER A 91 -22.38 -7.19 4.60
C SER A 91 -21.18 -6.63 3.83
N HIS A 92 -21.41 -5.84 2.77
CA HIS A 92 -20.34 -5.32 1.90
C HIS A 92 -19.34 -4.43 2.65
N TRP A 93 -19.79 -3.75 3.71
CA TRP A 93 -18.94 -2.92 4.56
C TRP A 93 -17.77 -3.70 5.18
N ILE A 94 -17.91 -5.02 5.39
CA ILE A 94 -16.82 -5.85 5.93
C ILE A 94 -15.63 -5.84 4.97
N ILE A 95 -15.90 -6.01 3.67
CA ILE A 95 -14.85 -5.97 2.64
C ILE A 95 -14.25 -4.57 2.54
N GLN A 96 -15.07 -3.51 2.69
CA GLN A 96 -14.58 -2.13 2.70
C GLN A 96 -13.62 -1.87 3.88
N VAL A 97 -13.95 -2.38 5.08
CA VAL A 97 -13.07 -2.31 6.26
C VAL A 97 -11.79 -3.11 6.03
N LEU A 98 -11.88 -4.33 5.51
CA LEU A 98 -10.71 -5.16 5.24
C LEU A 98 -9.77 -4.50 4.22
N HIS A 99 -10.32 -3.91 3.16
CA HIS A 99 -9.53 -3.19 2.17
C HIS A 99 -8.87 -1.93 2.75
N LEU A 100 -9.60 -1.16 3.57
CA LEU A 100 -9.05 -0.01 4.28
C LEU A 100 -7.88 -0.42 5.19
N LEU A 101 -8.06 -1.45 6.02
CA LEU A 101 -7.01 -1.97 6.91
C LEU A 101 -5.80 -2.47 6.11
N LEU A 102 -6.03 -3.16 4.99
CA LEU A 102 -4.96 -3.64 4.12
C LEU A 102 -4.18 -2.48 3.49
N GLY A 103 -4.86 -1.40 3.07
CA GLY A 103 -4.23 -0.17 2.61
C GLY A 103 -3.37 0.50 3.70
N LEU A 104 -3.87 0.57 4.94
CA LEU A 104 -3.10 1.09 6.08
C LEU A 104 -1.89 0.21 6.42
N ILE A 105 -2.02 -1.12 6.32
CA ILE A 105 -0.90 -2.06 6.48
C ILE A 105 0.16 -1.82 5.40
N ALA A 106 -0.25 -1.65 4.13
CA ALA A 106 0.69 -1.38 3.04
C ALA A 106 1.50 -0.08 3.28
N ILE A 107 0.83 1.00 3.67
CA ILE A 107 1.47 2.30 3.94
C ILE A 107 2.40 2.20 5.15
N SER A 108 1.92 1.65 6.26
CA SER A 108 2.71 1.54 7.50
C SER A 108 3.91 0.60 7.36
N LEU A 109 3.77 -0.48 6.58
CA LEU A 109 4.87 -1.39 6.28
C LEU A 109 5.97 -0.70 5.47
N GLY A 110 5.64 0.08 4.44
CA GLY A 110 6.65 0.84 3.70
C GLY A 110 7.36 1.88 4.58
N GLU A 111 6.62 2.64 5.38
CA GLU A 111 7.21 3.58 6.34
C GLU A 111 8.16 2.88 7.33
N ALA A 112 7.78 1.69 7.82
CA ALA A 112 8.63 0.88 8.68
C ALA A 112 9.90 0.39 7.96
N ILE A 113 9.78 -0.13 6.73
CA ILE A 113 10.91 -0.56 5.91
C ILE A 113 11.89 0.60 5.69
N THR A 114 11.37 1.76 5.28
CA THR A 114 12.19 2.96 5.06
C THR A 114 12.91 3.40 6.35
N GLY A 115 12.24 3.34 7.50
CA GLY A 115 12.84 3.63 8.81
C GLY A 115 13.94 2.63 9.21
N ILE A 116 13.68 1.33 9.03
CA ILE A 116 14.63 0.25 9.35
C ILE A 116 15.87 0.34 8.47
N TYR A 117 15.69 0.56 7.16
CA TYR A 117 16.80 0.72 6.21
C TYR A 117 17.74 1.86 6.63
N ARG A 118 17.19 3.03 6.99
CA ARG A 118 17.98 4.19 7.44
C ARG A 118 18.76 3.90 8.72
N LYS A 119 18.20 3.10 9.64
CA LYS A 119 18.84 2.77 10.92
C LYS A 119 19.93 1.72 10.78
N ARG A 120 19.68 0.64 10.02
CA ARG A 120 20.51 -0.57 10.00
C ARG A 120 21.43 -0.67 8.79
N VAL A 121 20.95 -0.32 7.61
CA VAL A 121 21.69 -0.51 6.36
C VAL A 121 22.60 0.69 6.10
N ARG A 122 22.08 1.91 6.19
CA ARG A 122 22.86 3.12 5.87
C ARG A 122 24.07 3.32 6.78
N LYS A 123 24.03 2.83 8.03
CA LYS A 123 25.14 2.92 8.99
C LYS A 123 26.20 1.82 8.81
N ALA A 124 25.91 0.80 8.01
CA ALA A 124 26.80 -0.33 7.74
C ALA A 124 27.60 -0.18 6.43
N LEU A 125 27.41 0.95 5.74
CA LEU A 125 28.19 1.41 4.58
C LEU A 125 29.14 2.51 5.04
#